data_AF-A0A1F7L272-F1
#
_entry.id   AF-A0A1F7L272-F1
#
_cell.length_a   1.000
_cell.length_b   1.000
_cell.length_c   1.000
_cell.angle_alpha   90.00
_cell.angle_beta   90.00
_cell.angle_gamma   90.00
#
_symmetry.space_group_name_H-M   'P 1'
#
loop_
_entity.id
_entity.type
_entity.pdbx_description
1 polymer ?
#
loop_
_entity_poly.entity_id
_entity_poly.type
_entity_poly.pdbx_seq_one_letter_code
_entity_poly.pdbx_strand_id
1 'polypeptide(L)'
;MKTNQIFLFLSLFIIVGAIAFYGGMKYQESNQRNNFLNNLKGGGAPGMLGRTTGQNGNRVGFRPVNGEIISTDDKSITVKMPDGSSRIVFINDKTIINKAETASREDLKLGVKVAVFGNMNTDGSMSAQNIQLNPINSRREN
;
A
#
# COMPACT_ATOMS: atom_id res chain seq x y z
N MET A 1 44.06 28.90 33.82
CA MET A 1 43.06 28.04 34.51
C MET A 1 41.77 27.78 33.73
N LYS A 2 41.51 28.42 32.57
CA LYS A 2 40.23 28.26 31.83
C LYS A 2 40.19 27.06 30.85
N THR A 3 41.33 26.66 30.29
CA THR A 3 41.42 25.58 29.29
C THR A 3 41.15 24.19 29.88
N ASN A 4 41.64 23.92 31.10
CA ASN A 4 41.40 22.64 31.78
C ASN A 4 39.92 22.45 32.14
N GLN A 5 39.20 23.53 32.43
CA GLN A 5 37.75 23.45 32.66
C GLN A 5 36.98 23.14 31.38
N ILE A 6 37.40 23.70 30.23
CA ILE A 6 36.80 23.40 28.93
C ILE A 6 36.98 21.91 28.57
N PHE A 7 38.19 21.35 28.77
CA PHE A 7 38.42 19.92 28.54
C PHE A 7 37.61 19.02 29.50
N LEU A 8 37.42 19.46 30.75
CA LEU A 8 36.63 18.74 31.74
C LEU A 8 35.14 18.73 31.37
N PHE A 9 34.60 19.87 30.92
CA PHE A 9 33.22 19.95 30.41
C PHE A 9 33.00 19.13 29.13
N LEU A 10 33.97 19.13 28.22
CA LEU A 10 33.87 18.36 26.97
C LEU A 10 33.88 16.85 27.25
N SER A 11 34.75 16.39 28.16
CA SER A 11 34.79 15.00 28.61
C SER A 11 33.46 14.59 29.28
N LEU A 12 32.91 15.45 30.14
CA LEU A 12 31.62 15.19 30.79
C LEU A 12 30.47 15.07 29.78
N PHE A 13 30.44 15.91 28.74
CA PHE A 13 29.43 15.85 27.69
C PHE A 13 29.49 14.54 26.90
N ILE A 14 30.69 14.05 26.58
CA ILE A 14 30.88 12.79 25.85
C ILE A 14 30.41 11.61 26.71
N ILE A 15 30.74 11.61 28.01
CA ILE A 15 30.33 10.56 28.95
C ILE A 15 28.80 10.54 29.11
N VAL A 16 28.18 11.72 29.29
CA VAL A 16 26.71 11.83 29.41
C VAL A 16 26.01 11.40 28.12
N GLY A 17 26.54 11.79 26.95
CA GLY A 17 26.02 11.37 25.64
C GLY A 17 26.08 9.86 25.44
N ALA A 18 27.20 9.22 25.79
CA ALA A 18 27.37 7.77 25.68
C ALA A 18 26.43 6.99 26.63
N ILE A 19 26.25 7.48 27.86
CA ILE A 19 25.34 6.87 28.85
C ILE A 19 23.88 7.00 28.40
N ALA A 20 23.47 8.18 27.91
CA ALA A 20 22.11 8.40 27.41
C ALA A 20 21.81 7.54 26.16
N PHE A 21 22.77 7.44 25.24
CA PHE A 21 22.64 6.62 24.04
C PHE A 21 22.54 5.12 24.38
N TYR A 22 23.40 4.62 25.26
CA TYR A 22 23.37 3.21 25.68
C TYR A 22 22.11 2.86 26.49
N GLY A 23 21.68 3.76 27.38
CA GLY A 23 20.43 3.62 28.13
C GLY A 23 19.20 3.60 27.21
N GLY A 24 19.16 4.47 26.19
CA GLY A 24 18.09 4.52 25.20
C GLY A 24 18.01 3.27 24.33
N MET A 25 19.16 2.77 23.83
CA MET A 25 19.21 1.53 23.03
C MET A 25 18.74 0.31 23.85
N LYS A 26 19.17 0.18 25.11
CA LYS A 26 18.75 -0.92 25.99
C LYS A 26 17.27 -0.85 26.34
N TYR A 27 16.72 0.36 26.52
CA TYR A 27 15.29 0.56 26.74
C TYR A 27 14.46 0.12 25.53
N GLN A 28 14.92 0.44 24.32
CA GLN A 28 14.30 0.00 23.06
C GLN A 28 14.34 -1.53 22.90
N GLU A 29 15.42 -2.19 23.31
CA GLU A 29 15.55 -3.65 23.29
C GLU A 29 14.54 -4.35 24.22
N SER A 30 14.24 -3.75 25.37
CA SER A 30 13.23 -4.29 26.30
C SER A 30 11.79 -4.24 25.77
N ASN A 31 11.49 -3.34 24.82
CA ASN A 31 10.18 -3.24 24.18
C ASN A 31 10.01 -4.11 22.91
N GLN A 32 11.07 -4.77 22.42
CA GLN A 32 11.01 -5.63 21.22
C GLN A 32 11.18 -7.13 21.51
N ARG A 33 11.42 -7.52 22.77
CA ARG A 33 11.64 -8.92 23.16
C ARG A 33 10.36 -9.79 23.22
N ASN A 34 9.17 -9.19 23.08
CA ASN A 34 7.90 -9.93 23.15
C ASN A 34 7.44 -10.54 21.82
N ASN A 35 8.00 -10.12 20.67
CA ASN A 35 7.54 -10.59 19.36
C ASN A 35 8.40 -11.71 18.74
N PHE A 36 9.62 -11.94 19.23
CA PHE A 36 10.53 -12.95 18.66
C PHE A 36 10.40 -14.34 19.30
N LEU A 37 9.92 -14.43 20.55
CA LEU A 37 9.76 -15.70 21.27
C LEU A 37 8.43 -16.43 20.97
N ASN A 38 7.41 -15.74 20.46
CA ASN A 38 6.13 -16.38 20.10
C ASN A 38 6.18 -17.20 18.79
N ASN A 39 7.20 -17.01 17.95
CA ASN A 39 7.35 -17.75 16.68
C ASN A 39 8.22 -19.02 16.78
N LEU A 40 8.76 -19.35 17.95
CA LEU A 40 9.72 -20.46 18.12
C LEU A 40 9.24 -21.59 19.04
N LYS A 41 7.99 -21.57 19.52
CA LYS A 41 7.42 -22.61 20.41
C LYS A 41 6.07 -23.20 19.96
N GLY A 42 5.75 -23.15 18.67
CA GLY A 42 4.52 -23.71 18.10
C GLY A 42 4.78 -24.87 17.15
N GLY A 43 5.54 -25.89 17.58
CA GLY A 43 5.72 -27.13 16.83
C GLY A 43 4.55 -28.08 17.05
N GLY A 44 3.83 -28.42 15.96
CA GLY A 44 3.01 -29.63 15.89
C GLY A 44 1.56 -29.43 15.42
N ALA A 45 1.30 -29.56 14.11
CA ALA A 45 0.12 -30.20 13.52
C ALA A 45 0.14 -30.08 11.98
N PRO A 46 0.22 -31.18 11.21
CA PRO A 46 -0.05 -31.19 9.79
C PRO A 46 -1.56 -31.32 9.57
N GLY A 47 -2.24 -30.19 9.39
CA GLY A 47 -3.70 -30.17 9.21
C GLY A 47 -4.12 -28.98 8.35
N MET A 48 -4.67 -29.29 7.18
CA MET A 48 -5.32 -28.41 6.22
C MET A 48 -6.15 -27.30 6.89
N LEU A 49 -5.75 -26.03 6.78
CA LEU A 49 -6.62 -24.84 6.80
C LEU A 49 -5.75 -23.58 6.71
N GLY A 50 -5.55 -23.05 5.49
CA GLY A 50 -4.77 -21.82 5.29
C GLY A 50 -4.40 -21.47 3.85
N ARG A 51 -5.33 -21.59 2.89
CA ARG A 51 -5.15 -21.01 1.54
C ARG A 51 -5.34 -19.49 1.55
N THR A 52 -4.56 -18.77 2.35
CA THR A 52 -4.45 -17.29 2.28
C THR A 52 -3.11 -16.74 2.78
N THR A 53 -2.10 -17.57 3.05
CA THR A 53 -0.80 -17.09 3.53
C THR A 53 0.30 -17.51 2.56
N GLY A 54 0.41 -16.76 1.47
CA GLY A 54 1.39 -17.02 0.41
C GLY A 54 1.62 -15.80 -0.48
N GLN A 55 1.79 -14.62 0.12
CA GLN A 55 2.24 -13.44 -0.63
C GLN A 55 2.92 -12.40 0.27
N ASN A 56 3.83 -12.86 1.13
CA ASN A 56 4.70 -11.98 1.88
C ASN A 56 6.13 -12.15 1.32
N GLY A 57 6.51 -11.25 0.41
CA GLY A 57 7.84 -11.22 -0.23
C GLY A 57 7.77 -10.54 -1.60
N ASN A 58 8.24 -9.29 -1.68
CA ASN A 58 8.51 -8.56 -2.92
C ASN A 58 7.36 -8.02 -3.81
N ARG A 59 6.23 -7.56 -3.24
CA ARG A 59 5.36 -6.59 -3.94
C ARG A 59 5.81 -5.12 -3.77
N VAL A 60 7.12 -4.88 -3.75
CA VAL A 60 7.68 -3.52 -3.60
C VAL A 60 7.34 -2.61 -4.81
N GLY A 61 6.88 -3.18 -5.94
CA GLY A 61 6.62 -2.45 -7.18
C GLY A 61 5.18 -2.01 -7.48
N PHE A 62 4.17 -2.44 -6.71
CA PHE A 62 2.77 -2.09 -7.00
C PHE A 62 2.03 -1.65 -5.75
N ARG A 63 2.36 -0.43 -5.27
CA ARG A 63 1.52 0.28 -4.31
C ARG A 63 0.63 1.26 -5.09
N PRO A 64 -0.68 0.99 -5.22
CA PRO A 64 -1.57 1.92 -5.87
C PRO A 64 -1.55 3.26 -5.14
N VAL A 65 -1.61 4.36 -5.89
CA VAL A 65 -1.78 5.70 -5.34
C VAL A 65 -3.27 6.03 -5.49
N ASN A 66 -3.95 6.22 -4.36
CA ASN A 66 -5.35 6.62 -4.29
C ASN A 66 -5.40 7.96 -3.55
N GLY A 67 -6.14 8.93 -4.10
CA GLY A 67 -6.22 10.25 -3.50
C GLY A 67 -6.78 11.30 -4.45
N GLU A 68 -6.61 12.55 -4.06
CA GLU A 68 -7.06 13.73 -4.79
C GLU A 68 -5.89 14.35 -5.57
N ILE A 69 -6.11 14.71 -6.84
CA ILE A 69 -5.10 15.43 -7.63
C ILE A 69 -5.08 16.89 -7.16
N ILE A 70 -3.94 17.35 -6.67
CA ILE A 70 -3.74 18.72 -6.16
C ILE A 70 -2.86 19.59 -7.07
N SER A 71 -2.14 18.99 -8.02
CA SER A 71 -1.41 19.71 -9.07
C SER A 71 -1.27 18.84 -10.32
N THR A 72 -1.11 19.51 -11.46
CA THR A 72 -0.95 18.87 -12.77
C THR A 72 0.12 19.58 -13.58
N ASP A 73 1.02 18.82 -14.19
CA ASP A 73 2.03 19.26 -15.15
C ASP A 73 1.92 18.42 -16.44
N ASP A 74 2.69 18.73 -17.48
CA ASP A 74 2.62 18.05 -18.78
C ASP A 74 2.85 16.52 -18.72
N LYS A 75 3.65 16.05 -17.76
CA LYS A 75 4.06 14.64 -17.64
C LYS A 75 3.82 14.06 -16.25
N SER A 76 3.13 14.79 -15.38
CA SER A 76 2.92 14.36 -14.00
C SER A 76 1.68 14.97 -13.35
N ILE A 77 1.18 14.26 -12.35
CA ILE A 77 0.17 14.76 -11.41
C ILE A 77 0.68 14.60 -9.99
N THR A 78 0.34 15.52 -9.09
CA THR A 78 0.57 15.33 -7.65
C THR A 78 -0.72 14.90 -6.99
N VAL A 79 -0.68 13.76 -6.31
CA VAL A 79 -1.83 13.18 -5.61
C VAL A 79 -1.64 13.30 -4.11
N LYS A 80 -2.57 13.98 -3.44
CA LYS A 80 -2.72 13.99 -1.99
C LYS A 80 -3.44 12.72 -1.54
N MET A 81 -2.79 11.94 -0.69
CA MET A 81 -3.34 10.69 -0.17
C MET A 81 -4.13 10.91 1.13
N PRO A 82 -5.01 9.97 1.51
CA PRO A 82 -5.81 10.08 2.74
C PRO A 82 -4.99 10.20 4.05
N ASP A 83 -3.74 9.72 4.06
CA ASP A 83 -2.83 9.83 5.20
C ASP A 83 -2.18 11.23 5.34
N GLY A 84 -2.54 12.17 4.47
CA GLY A 84 -2.01 13.53 4.43
C GLY A 84 -0.69 13.68 3.67
N SER A 85 -0.06 12.59 3.24
CA SER A 85 1.14 12.65 2.41
C SER A 85 0.78 12.93 0.94
N SER A 86 1.77 13.29 0.13
CA SER A 86 1.60 13.54 -1.31
C SER A 86 2.59 12.74 -2.14
N ARG A 87 2.20 12.36 -3.36
CA ARG A 87 3.05 11.65 -4.33
C ARG A 87 2.93 12.26 -5.71
N ILE A 88 4.06 12.37 -6.40
CA ILE A 88 4.12 12.72 -7.81
C ILE A 88 3.98 11.41 -8.62
N VAL A 89 3.03 11.40 -9.56
CA VAL A 89 2.77 10.29 -10.48
C VAL A 89 3.14 10.74 -11.88
N PHE A 90 4.13 10.09 -12.48
CA PHE A 90 4.53 10.34 -13.86
C PHE A 90 3.61 9.62 -14.85
N ILE A 91 3.27 10.30 -15.93
CA ILE A 91 2.41 9.84 -17.00
C ILE A 91 3.23 9.84 -18.30
N ASN A 92 3.03 8.82 -19.14
CA ASN A 92 3.63 8.69 -20.46
C ASN A 92 2.60 8.22 -21.48
N ASP A 93 2.99 8.14 -22.75
CA ASP A 93 2.10 7.76 -23.87
C ASP A 93 1.50 6.34 -23.75
N LYS A 94 2.08 5.49 -22.90
CA LYS A 94 1.56 4.14 -22.61
C LYS A 94 0.61 4.10 -21.42
N THR A 95 0.42 5.22 -20.73
CA THR A 95 -0.44 5.30 -19.55
C THR A 95 -1.90 5.30 -19.98
N ILE A 96 -2.64 4.27 -19.59
CA ILE A 96 -4.07 4.16 -19.88
C ILE A 96 -4.85 4.92 -18.79
N ILE A 97 -5.50 6.01 -19.17
CA ILE A 97 -6.34 6.81 -18.29
C ILE A 97 -7.80 6.44 -18.56
N ASN A 98 -8.51 5.97 -17.53
CA ASN A 98 -9.92 5.62 -17.62
C ASN A 98 -10.72 6.52 -16.69
N LYS A 99 -11.88 6.97 -17.16
CA LYS A 99 -12.86 7.72 -16.38
C LYS A 99 -14.10 6.84 -16.22
N ALA A 100 -14.52 6.64 -14.97
CA ALA A 100 -15.84 6.12 -14.69
C ALA A 100 -16.85 7.27 -14.79
N GLU A 101 -17.95 7.05 -15.49
CA GLU A 101 -19.05 7.99 -15.62
C GLU A 101 -20.36 7.22 -15.47
N THR A 102 -21.39 7.89 -14.93
CA THR A 102 -22.72 7.29 -14.83
C THR A 102 -23.27 7.10 -16.24
N ALA A 103 -23.52 5.85 -16.60
CA ALA A 103 -24.17 5.50 -17.86
C ALA A 103 -25.68 5.37 -17.67
N SER A 104 -26.43 5.69 -18.71
CA SER A 104 -27.87 5.46 -18.75
C SER A 104 -28.21 4.24 -19.61
N ARG A 105 -29.49 3.86 -19.65
CA ARG A 105 -29.95 2.72 -20.45
C ARG A 105 -29.73 2.95 -21.95
N GLU A 106 -29.76 4.21 -22.38
CA GLU A 106 -29.55 4.62 -23.77
C GLU A 106 -28.10 4.36 -24.24
N ASP A 107 -27.15 4.22 -23.32
CA ASP A 107 -25.76 3.89 -23.62
C ASP A 107 -25.54 2.38 -23.88
N LEU A 108 -26.52 1.54 -23.56
CA LEU A 108 -26.50 0.10 -23.82
C LEU A 108 -26.78 -0.20 -25.30
N LYS A 109 -25.80 0.10 -26.16
CA LYS A 109 -25.88 -0.06 -27.61
C LYS A 109 -25.22 -1.35 -28.08
N LEU A 110 -25.63 -1.84 -29.25
CA LEU A 110 -25.00 -2.98 -29.90
C LEU A 110 -23.50 -2.69 -30.14
N GLY A 111 -22.65 -3.68 -29.86
CA GLY A 111 -21.20 -3.58 -30.01
C GLY A 111 -20.45 -3.03 -28.78
N VAL A 112 -21.13 -2.50 -27.77
CA VAL A 112 -20.51 -2.05 -26.52
C VAL A 112 -20.10 -3.26 -25.67
N LYS A 113 -18.86 -3.26 -25.18
CA LYS A 113 -18.37 -4.30 -24.26
C LYS A 113 -18.91 -4.03 -22.86
N VAL A 114 -19.40 -5.08 -22.20
CA VAL A 114 -19.98 -4.96 -20.85
C VAL A 114 -19.44 -6.03 -19.91
N ALA A 115 -19.33 -5.67 -18.64
CA ALA A 115 -19.29 -6.62 -17.54
C ALA A 115 -20.60 -6.49 -16.75
N VAL A 116 -21.36 -7.58 -16.69
CA VAL A 116 -22.67 -7.63 -16.02
C VAL A 116 -22.52 -8.44 -14.74
N PHE A 117 -22.93 -7.83 -13.62
CA PHE A 117 -22.95 -8.46 -12.30
C PHE A 117 -24.39 -8.60 -11.86
N GLY A 118 -24.81 -9.82 -11.53
CA GLY A 118 -26.20 -10.13 -11.21
C GLY A 118 -26.40 -11.61 -10.90
N ASN A 119 -27.67 -12.00 -10.78
CA ASN A 119 -28.04 -13.37 -10.47
C ASN A 119 -28.44 -14.12 -11.74
N MET A 120 -27.99 -15.36 -11.88
CA MET A 120 -28.46 -16.26 -12.92
C MET A 120 -29.82 -16.84 -12.52
N ASN A 121 -30.76 -16.82 -13.46
CA ASN A 121 -32.11 -17.33 -13.30
C ASN A 121 -32.15 -18.81 -13.74
N THR A 122 -33.19 -19.54 -13.33
CA THR A 122 -33.36 -20.98 -13.62
C THR A 122 -33.60 -21.28 -15.11
N ASP A 123 -34.02 -20.28 -15.88
CA ASP A 123 -34.21 -20.35 -17.33
C ASP A 123 -32.91 -20.07 -18.12
N GLY A 124 -31.79 -19.85 -17.44
CA GLY A 124 -30.50 -19.54 -18.03
C GLY A 124 -30.29 -18.06 -18.37
N SER A 125 -31.27 -17.20 -18.13
CA SER A 125 -31.13 -15.74 -18.23
C SER A 125 -30.41 -15.15 -17.00
N MET A 126 -30.06 -13.86 -17.02
CA MET A 126 -29.43 -13.17 -15.90
C MET A 126 -30.17 -11.87 -15.57
N SER A 127 -30.45 -11.68 -14.29
CA SER A 127 -30.98 -10.43 -13.73
C SER A 127 -29.83 -9.55 -13.26
N ALA A 128 -29.54 -8.47 -14.00
CA ALA A 128 -28.44 -7.56 -13.71
C ALA A 128 -28.72 -6.67 -12.49
N GLN A 129 -27.72 -6.52 -11.61
CA GLN A 129 -27.71 -5.56 -10.50
C GLN A 129 -26.76 -4.40 -10.77
N ASN A 130 -25.67 -4.66 -11.49
CA ASN A 130 -24.71 -3.65 -11.90
C ASN A 130 -24.16 -3.98 -13.30
N ILE A 131 -24.05 -2.96 -14.15
CA ILE A 131 -23.48 -3.09 -15.50
C ILE A 131 -22.35 -2.07 -15.61
N GLN A 132 -21.15 -2.56 -15.88
CA GLN A 132 -20.02 -1.72 -16.23
C GLN A 132 -19.84 -1.72 -17.74
N LEU A 133 -19.87 -0.52 -18.34
CA LEU A 133 -19.52 -0.32 -19.74
C LEU A 133 -18.00 -0.24 -19.91
N ASN A 134 -17.50 -0.83 -21.00
CA ASN A 134 -16.09 -0.85 -21.39
C ASN A 134 -15.15 -1.24 -20.24
N PRO A 135 -15.36 -2.39 -19.58
CA PRO A 135 -14.49 -2.85 -18.51
C PRO A 135 -13.06 -3.04 -19.04
N ILE A 136 -12.07 -2.64 -18.23
CA ILE A 136 -10.66 -2.90 -18.54
C ILE A 136 -10.43 -4.40 -18.38
N ASN A 137 -10.41 -5.11 -19.49
CA ASN A 137 -10.05 -6.52 -19.50
C ASN A 137 -8.53 -6.63 -19.44
N SER A 138 -7.98 -6.75 -18.22
CA SER A 138 -6.56 -7.00 -17.97
C SER A 138 -6.12 -8.42 -18.37
N ARG A 139 -6.64 -8.96 -19.47
CA ARG A 139 -6.16 -10.23 -20.00
C ARG A 139 -4.77 -9.94 -20.57
N ARG A 140 -3.73 -10.30 -19.82
CA ARG A 140 -2.36 -10.28 -20.33
C ARG A 140 -2.34 -11.18 -21.56
N GLU A 141 -2.19 -10.58 -22.73
CA GLU A 141 -1.75 -11.31 -23.90
C GLU A 141 -0.32 -11.77 -23.59
N ASN A 142 -0.14 -13.09 -23.50
CA ASN A 142 1.16 -13.73 -23.36
C ASN A 142 1.76 -13.95 -24.75
#